data_AF-A0A947A3C6-F1
#
_entry.id   AF-A0A947A3C6-F1
#
_cell.length_a   1.000
_cell.length_b   1.000
_cell.length_c   1.000
_cell.angle_alpha   90.00
_cell.angle_beta   90.00
_cell.angle_gamma   90.00
#
_symmetry.space_group_name_H-M   'P 1'
#
loop_
_entity.id
_entity.type
_entity.pdbx_description
1 polymer ?
#
loop_
_entity_poly.entity_id
_entity_poly.type
_entity_poly.pdbx_seq_one_letter_code
_entity_poly.pdbx_strand_id
1 'polypeptide(L)' 'MNENLDPSTEKLSTEELAIEKALRPISFDDFTGQAQILENLKIFVEAANQRDEALDHTLLHGPPGLGKTTLAHILA' A
#
# COMPACT_ATOMS: atom_id res chain seq x y z
N MET A 1 -14.99 -23.23 13.22
CA MET A 1 -14.22 -22.34 12.32
C MET A 1 -12.99 -23.13 11.90
N ASN A 2 -12.59 -23.09 10.62
CA ASN A 2 -11.38 -23.78 10.18
C ASN A 2 -10.17 -22.96 10.64
N GLU A 3 -9.28 -23.56 11.43
CA GLU A 3 -8.09 -22.89 11.99
C GLU A 3 -7.11 -22.43 10.89
N ASN A 4 -7.22 -22.99 9.68
CA ASN A 4 -6.41 -22.64 8.51
C ASN A 4 -6.98 -21.49 7.65
N LEU A 5 -8.13 -20.92 8.01
CA LEU A 5 -8.79 -19.83 7.26
C LEU A 5 -8.84 -18.52 8.06
N ASP A 6 -7.79 -18.26 8.83
CA ASP A 6 -7.63 -17.03 9.60
C ASP A 6 -6.94 -15.96 8.73
N PRO A 7 -7.63 -14.88 8.34
CA PRO A 7 -7.04 -13.81 7.53
C PRO A 7 -6.14 -12.87 8.34
N SER A 8 -6.03 -13.05 9.67
CA SER A 8 -5.16 -12.24 10.52
C SER A 8 -3.68 -12.60 10.29
N THR A 9 -2.82 -11.60 10.44
CA THR A 9 -1.37 -11.77 10.33
C THR A 9 -0.72 -12.23 11.64
N GLU A 10 -1.50 -12.40 12.71
CA GLU A 10 -1.01 -12.67 14.09
C GLU A 10 -0.27 -14.01 14.24
N LYS A 11 -0.54 -14.97 13.35
CA LYS A 11 0.06 -16.31 13.39
C LYS A 11 1.16 -16.52 12.35
N LEU A 12 1.49 -15.50 11.56
CA LEU A 12 2.52 -15.60 10.53
C LEU A 12 3.92 -15.54 11.16
N SER A 13 4.80 -16.42 10.70
CA SER A 13 6.24 -16.35 10.94
C SER A 13 6.85 -15.08 10.32
N THR A 14 8.08 -14.77 10.69
CA THR A 14 8.79 -13.61 10.13
C THR A 14 9.01 -13.74 8.62
N GLU A 15 9.30 -14.95 8.12
CA GLU A 15 9.41 -15.20 6.68
C GLU A 15 8.07 -15.01 5.96
N GLU A 16 6.98 -15.51 6.55
CA GLU A 16 5.63 -15.35 5.97
C GLU A 16 5.19 -13.89 5.96
N LEU A 17 5.52 -13.11 6.99
CA LEU A 17 5.27 -11.66 7.02
C LEU A 17 6.04 -10.93 5.93
N ALA A 18 7.29 -11.33 5.65
CA ALA A 18 8.08 -10.74 4.58
C ALA A 18 7.49 -11.05 3.19
N ILE A 19 7.04 -12.29 2.96
CA ILE A 19 6.35 -12.70 1.74
C ILE A 19 5.03 -11.93 1.59
N GLU A 20 4.27 -11.85 2.67
CA GLU A 20 3.00 -11.13 2.71
C GLU A 20 3.16 -9.66 2.34
N LYS A 21 4.18 -8.97 2.86
CA LYS A 21 4.49 -7.57 2.47
C LYS A 21 4.85 -7.43 0.99
N ALA A 22 5.59 -8.39 0.43
CA ALA A 22 5.93 -8.37 -0.99
C ALA A 22 4.72 -8.61 -1.90
N LEU A 23 3.77 -9.45 -1.48
CA LEU A 23 2.55 -9.78 -2.23
C LEU A 23 1.45 -8.74 -2.04
N ARG A 24 1.29 -8.22 -0.82
CA ARG A 24 0.29 -7.24 -0.41
C ARG A 24 0.97 -6.11 0.37
N PRO A 25 1.63 -5.18 -0.33
CA PRO A 25 2.20 -3.97 0.27
C PRO A 25 1.15 -3.18 1.05
N ILE A 26 1.47 -2.83 2.30
CA ILE A 26 0.61 -2.01 3.19
C ILE A 26 1.16 -0.60 3.41
N SER A 27 2.38 -0.34 2.96
CA SER A 27 3.04 0.95 3.05
C SER A 27 3.78 1.28 1.76
N PHE A 28 4.14 2.55 1.57
CA PHE A 28 4.95 2.96 0.42
C PHE A 28 6.32 2.28 0.39
N ASP A 29 6.86 1.91 1.54
CA ASP A 29 8.20 1.31 1.64
C ASP A 29 8.18 -0.19 1.28
N ASP A 30 7.01 -0.82 1.30
CA ASP A 30 6.80 -2.18 0.80
C ASP A 30 6.57 -2.19 -0.73
N PHE A 31 6.35 -1.03 -1.36
CA PHE A 31 6.13 -0.92 -2.81
C PHE A 31 7.45 -0.73 -3.56
N THR A 32 7.75 -1.63 -4.50
CA THR A 32 9.00 -1.59 -5.27
C THR A 32 8.82 -0.88 -6.62
N GLY A 33 9.71 0.08 -6.91
CA GLY A 33 9.72 0.82 -8.16
C GLY A 33 8.82 2.07 -8.14
N GLN A 34 8.61 2.68 -9.30
CA GLN A 34 7.79 3.90 -9.46
C GLN A 34 8.19 5.06 -8.52
N ALA A 35 9.50 5.24 -8.26
CA ALA A 35 10.02 6.18 -7.26
C ALA A 35 9.44 7.61 -7.39
N GLN A 36 9.33 8.13 -8.61
CA GLN A 36 8.75 9.46 -8.86
C GLN A 36 7.28 9.56 -8.44
N ILE A 37 6.49 8.51 -8.67
CA ILE A 37 5.06 8.48 -8.28
C ILE A 37 4.95 8.40 -6.76
N LEU A 38 5.76 7.53 -6.14
CA LEU A 38 5.79 7.39 -4.68
C LEU A 38 6.18 8.70 -4.00
N GLU A 39 7.18 9.41 -4.51
CA GLU A 39 7.61 10.71 -3.99
C GLU A 39 6.48 11.74 -4.04
N ASN A 40 5.81 11.88 -5.19
CA ASN A 40 4.67 12.78 -5.33
C ASN A 40 3.51 12.41 -4.37
N LEU A 41 3.18 11.13 -4.25
CA LEU A 41 2.13 10.66 -3.34
C LEU A 41 2.48 10.93 -1.88
N LYS A 42 3.74 10.69 -1.47
CA LYS A 42 4.22 11.01 -0.12
C LYS A 42 4.05 12.50 0.18
N ILE A 43 4.36 13.38 -0.78
CA ILE A 43 4.16 14.84 -0.63
C ILE A 43 2.67 15.18 -0.47
N PHE A 44 1.78 14.59 -1.29
CA PHE A 44 0.34 14.87 -1.19
C PHE A 44 -0.26 14.40 0.14
N VAL A 45 0.11 13.20 0.60
CA VAL A 45 -0.33 12.65 1.89
C VAL A 45 0.18 13.52 3.04
N GLU A 46 1.45 13.90 3.02
CA GLU A 46 2.04 14.78 4.02
C GLU A 46 1.33 16.15 4.06
N ALA A 47 1.05 16.73 2.89
CA ALA A 47 0.33 17.99 2.82
C ALA A 47 -1.11 17.89 3.34
N ALA A 48 -1.82 16.78 3.07
CA ALA A 48 -3.16 16.54 3.60
C ALA A 48 -3.15 16.37 5.12
N ASN A 49 -2.19 15.59 5.65
CA ASN A 49 -1.97 15.43 7.08
C ASN A 49 -1.68 16.77 7.78
N GLN A 50 -0.84 17.64 7.20
CA GLN A 50 -0.54 18.95 7.76
C GLN A 50 -1.76 19.89 7.80
N ARG A 51 -2.74 19.69 6.93
CA ARG A 51 -4.00 20.45 6.92
C ARG A 51 -5.09 19.84 7.79
N ASP A 52 -4.88 18.63 8.33
CA ASP A 52 -5.92 17.83 9.00
C ASP A 52 -7.16 17.60 8.11
N GLU A 53 -6.90 17.38 6.81
CA GLU A 53 -7.91 17.17 5.77
C GLU A 53 -7.69 15.85 5.05
N ALA A 54 -8.74 15.34 4.40
CA ALA A 54 -8.61 14.17 3.53
C ALA A 54 -7.72 14.48 2.30
N LEU A 55 -7.03 13.44 1.80
CA LEU A 55 -6.30 13.53 0.53
C LEU A 55 -7.26 13.90 -0.61
N ASP A 56 -6.82 14.81 -1.47
CA ASP A 56 -7.57 15.18 -2.68
C ASP A 56 -7.81 13.96 -3.60
N HIS A 57 -8.85 14.04 -4.43
CA HIS A 57 -9.19 12.99 -5.37
C HIS A 57 -8.01 12.62 -6.28
N THR A 58 -7.57 11.37 -6.20
CA THR A 58 -6.43 10.84 -6.95
C THR A 58 -6.91 9.85 -8.02
N LEU A 59 -6.50 10.05 -9.28
CA LEU A 59 -6.76 9.11 -10.39
C LEU A 59 -5.46 8.36 -10.76
N LEU A 60 -5.45 7.04 -10.54
CA LEU A 60 -4.35 6.18 -10.99
C LEU A 60 -4.70 5.58 -12.35
N HIS A 61 -3.95 5.94 -13.40
CA HIS A 61 -4.15 5.43 -14.76
C HIS A 61 -2.86 4.82 -15.33
N GLY A 62 -3.00 3.87 -16.26
CA GLY A 62 -1.86 3.27 -16.96
C GLY A 62 -2.05 1.78 -17.30
N PRO A 63 -1.11 1.18 -18.05
CA PRO A 63 -1.11 -0.24 -18.44
C PRO A 63 -1.36 -1.22 -17.28
N PRO A 64 -1.84 -2.45 -17.57
CA PRO A 64 -2.00 -3.49 -16.55
C PRO A 64 -0.65 -3.83 -15.90
N GLY A 65 -0.66 -4.21 -14.61
CA GLY A 65 0.53 -4.67 -13.89
C GLY A 65 1.40 -3.58 -13.24
N LEU A 66 1.06 -2.29 -13.36
CA LEU A 66 1.84 -1.19 -12.76
C LEU A 66 1.53 -0.88 -11.28
N GLY A 67 0.82 -1.75 -10.58
CA GLY A 67 0.54 -1.57 -9.15
C GLY A 67 -0.52 -0.50 -8.81
N LYS A 68 -1.37 -0.09 -9.76
CA LYS A 68 -2.45 0.91 -9.51
C LYS A 68 -3.36 0.54 -8.34
N THR A 69 -3.88 -0.70 -8.32
CA THR A 69 -4.75 -1.18 -7.23
C THR A 69 -3.99 -1.28 -5.91
N THR A 70 -2.72 -1.67 -5.95
CA THR A 70 -1.84 -1.74 -4.77
C THR A 70 -1.59 -0.35 -4.18
N LEU A 71 -1.28 0.65 -5.03
CA LEU A 71 -1.12 2.04 -4.59
C LEU A 71 -2.41 2.60 -4.01
N ALA A 72 -3.56 2.31 -4.62
CA ALA A 72 -4.86 2.69 -4.05
C ALA A 72 -5.11 2.03 -2.68
N HIS A 73 -4.65 0.79 -2.48
CA HIS A 73 -4.75 0.09 -1.21
C HIS A 73 -3.85 0.70 -0.13
N ILE A 74 -2.63 1.11 -0.48
CA ILE A 74 -1.69 1.79 0.45
C ILE A 74 -2.24 3.17 0.88
N LEU A 75 -2.97 3.86 0.00
CA LEU A 75 -3.54 5.19 0.26
C LEU A 75 -4.85 5.17 1.06
N ALA A 76 -5.51 4.00 1.17
CA ALA A 76 -6.84 3.84 1.78
C ALA A 76 -6.75 3.58 3.29
#